data_AF-A0A4Q5QLE4-F1
#
_entry.id   AF-A0A4Q5QLE4-F1
#
_cell.length_a   1.000
_cell.length_b   1.000
_cell.length_c   1.000
_cell.angle_alpha   90.00
_cell.angle_beta   90.00
_cell.angle_gamma   90.00
#
_symmetry.space_group_name_H-M   'P 1'
#
loop_
_entity.id
_entity.type
_entity.pdbx_description
1 polymer ?
#
loop_
_entity_poly.entity_id
_entity_poly.type
_entity_poly.pdbx_seq_one_letter_code
_entity_poly.pdbx_strand_id
1 'polypeptide(L)'
;MTPADACKYVAYQTYVVQGGQQLTEKISFTQKPIATAVGHRVDLRQLRDPVAANANLQALALEQVRYEKPLPLQALMAYPATGAASDLTSQVDATGQLSWPAPAGTWTLYAIFQGWHGKQVERAGPGGEGDGVDHFSKAATEHYLRRFDQAFKGREVKGIRAFFNDSCEVDDAQGEANWTPLLFSGFRRRRGYDLRQHLPALFAKAEADENQRVRTDYRETIAELRLENYT
;
A
#
# COMPACT_ATOMS: atom_id res chain seq x y z
N MET A 1 -16.14 -3.73 -5.81
CA MET A 1 -14.70 -4.07 -5.77
C MET A 1 -14.45 -4.93 -4.56
N THR A 2 -13.34 -5.68 -4.55
CA THR A 2 -12.92 -6.44 -3.38
C THR A 2 -11.86 -5.66 -2.61
N PRO A 3 -11.58 -6.01 -1.36
CA PRO A 3 -10.51 -5.33 -0.65
C PRO A 3 -9.10 -5.52 -1.22
N ALA A 4 -8.91 -6.51 -2.11
CA ALA A 4 -7.66 -6.65 -2.87
C ALA A 4 -7.45 -5.50 -3.86
N ASP A 5 -8.55 -4.93 -4.37
CA ASP A 5 -8.58 -3.82 -5.31
C ASP A 5 -8.42 -2.46 -4.62
N ALA A 6 -8.43 -2.41 -3.28
CA ALA A 6 -8.33 -1.17 -2.52
C ALA A 6 -6.93 -0.54 -2.61
N CYS A 7 -6.87 0.79 -2.57
CA CYS A 7 -5.65 1.57 -2.47
C CYS A 7 -4.83 1.20 -1.22
N LYS A 8 -3.50 1.24 -1.35
CA LYS A 8 -2.58 0.69 -0.35
C LYS A 8 -1.56 1.73 0.06
N TYR A 9 -1.02 1.51 1.26
CA TYR A 9 0.08 2.30 1.81
C TYR A 9 1.20 1.37 2.25
N VAL A 10 2.37 1.96 2.47
CA VAL A 10 3.54 1.26 3.01
C VAL A 10 3.79 1.63 4.46
N ALA A 11 4.08 0.63 5.27
CA ALA A 11 4.66 0.78 6.59
C ALA A 11 6.04 0.11 6.60
N TYR A 12 6.91 0.55 7.50
CA TYR A 12 8.19 -0.11 7.70
C TYR A 12 8.56 -0.14 9.18
N GLN A 13 9.39 -1.11 9.54
CA GLN A 13 10.05 -1.18 10.83
C GLN A 13 11.52 -1.53 10.63
N THR A 14 12.37 -0.98 11.50
CA THR A 14 13.80 -1.23 11.49
C THR A 14 14.26 -1.97 12.73
N TYR A 15 15.21 -2.87 12.56
CA TYR A 15 15.85 -3.61 13.65
C TYR A 15 17.36 -3.50 13.52
N VAL A 16 18.09 -3.57 14.64
CA VAL A 16 19.56 -3.63 14.63
C VAL A 16 19.98 -4.96 15.20
N VAL A 17 20.81 -5.70 14.46
CA VAL A 17 21.31 -7.03 14.85
C VAL A 17 22.84 -7.01 14.79
N GLN A 18 23.47 -7.44 15.88
CA GLN A 18 24.92 -7.60 15.94
C GLN A 18 25.33 -8.97 15.41
N GLY A 19 26.52 -9.05 14.81
CA GLY A 19 27.05 -10.29 14.27
C GLY A 19 27.16 -11.37 15.34
N GLY A 20 26.81 -12.60 14.95
CA GLY A 20 26.70 -13.76 15.84
C GLY A 20 25.41 -13.80 16.66
N GLN A 21 24.56 -12.76 16.60
CA GLN A 21 23.25 -12.75 17.26
C GLN A 21 22.14 -13.16 16.29
N GLN A 22 21.02 -13.56 16.88
CA GLN A 22 19.75 -13.79 16.19
C GLN A 22 18.72 -12.78 16.72
N LEU A 23 17.91 -12.22 15.83
CA LEU A 23 16.80 -11.38 16.23
C LEU A 23 15.70 -12.24 16.88
N THR A 24 15.40 -11.97 18.15
CA THR A 24 14.34 -12.66 18.90
C THR A 24 12.97 -11.98 18.74
N GLU A 25 12.96 -10.70 18.38
CA GLU A 25 11.73 -9.97 18.08
C GLU A 25 11.10 -10.49 16.79
N LYS A 26 9.77 -10.63 16.78
CA LYS A 26 9.02 -11.02 15.59
C LYS A 26 8.98 -9.87 14.58
N ILE A 27 9.33 -10.19 13.35
CA ILE A 27 9.12 -9.31 12.20
C ILE A 27 7.63 -9.23 11.94
N SER A 28 7.01 -8.19 12.49
CA SER A 28 5.56 -7.98 12.41
C SER A 28 5.26 -6.49 12.51
N PHE A 29 4.14 -6.09 11.92
CA PHE A 29 3.63 -4.74 12.03
C PHE A 29 2.11 -4.79 12.11
N THR A 30 1.54 -4.19 13.16
CA THR A 30 0.09 -4.07 13.31
C THR A 30 -0.35 -2.71 12.77
N GLN A 31 -1.29 -2.73 11.82
CA GLN A 31 -1.87 -1.54 11.24
C GLN A 31 -2.53 -0.69 12.32
N LYS A 32 -2.22 0.61 12.35
CA LYS A 32 -2.89 1.56 13.23
C LYS A 32 -4.35 1.73 12.78
N PRO A 33 -5.34 1.56 13.69
CA PRO A 33 -6.74 1.73 13.36
C PRO A 33 -7.09 3.20 13.06
N ILE A 34 -7.99 3.41 12.10
CA ILE A 34 -8.55 4.72 11.72
C ILE A 34 -10.03 4.51 11.44
N ALA A 35 -10.89 5.42 11.93
CA ALA A 35 -12.27 5.52 11.52
C ALA A 35 -12.67 6.99 11.52
N THR A 36 -12.90 7.55 10.34
CA THR A 36 -13.39 8.92 10.16
C THR A 36 -14.63 8.91 9.28
N ALA A 37 -15.51 9.88 9.52
CA ALA A 37 -16.73 10.07 8.77
C ALA A 37 -17.12 11.53 8.75
N VAL A 38 -17.91 11.89 7.73
CA VAL A 38 -18.38 13.27 7.55
C VAL A 38 -19.35 13.63 8.67
N GLY A 39 -19.04 14.71 9.38
CA GLY A 39 -19.96 15.36 10.33
C GLY A 39 -20.22 14.62 11.64
N HIS A 40 -19.58 13.48 11.89
CA HIS A 40 -19.75 12.74 13.14
C HIS A 40 -18.54 11.85 13.49
N ARG A 41 -18.52 11.36 14.73
CA ARG A 41 -17.52 10.39 15.18
C ARG A 41 -18.02 8.97 14.92
N VAL A 42 -17.13 8.11 14.47
CA VAL A 42 -17.40 6.68 14.28
C VAL A 42 -16.52 5.87 15.23
N ASP A 43 -17.14 4.91 15.93
CA ASP A 43 -16.43 3.92 16.72
C ASP A 43 -16.12 2.71 15.83
N LEU A 44 -14.84 2.49 15.55
CA LEU A 44 -14.38 1.37 14.71
C LEU A 44 -14.88 0.01 15.22
N ARG A 45 -15.10 -0.15 16.53
CA ARG A 45 -15.60 -1.42 17.12
C ARG A 45 -17.02 -1.76 16.68
N GLN A 46 -17.76 -0.79 16.16
CA GLN A 46 -19.11 -0.98 15.63
C GLN A 46 -19.09 -1.31 14.13
N LEU A 47 -17.94 -1.16 13.47
CA LEU A 47 -17.77 -1.50 12.06
C LEU A 47 -17.31 -2.95 11.91
N ARG A 48 -17.81 -3.62 10.88
CA ARG A 48 -17.39 -4.96 10.44
C ARG A 48 -16.23 -4.84 9.45
N ASP A 49 -15.22 -5.70 9.54
CA ASP A 49 -14.16 -5.86 8.52
C ASP A 49 -14.59 -6.98 7.56
N PRO A 50 -14.63 -6.76 6.22
CA PRO A 50 -14.31 -5.51 5.51
C PRO A 50 -15.43 -4.47 5.56
N VAL A 51 -15.12 -3.20 5.24
CA VAL A 51 -16.08 -2.08 5.24
C VAL A 51 -17.37 -2.43 4.50
N ALA A 52 -17.26 -3.10 3.36
CA ALA A 52 -18.39 -3.55 2.54
C ALA A 52 -19.39 -4.50 3.25
N ALA A 53 -19.03 -5.08 4.40
CA ALA A 53 -19.92 -5.93 5.19
C ALA A 53 -20.86 -5.14 6.12
N ASN A 54 -20.67 -3.82 6.23
CA ASN A 54 -21.54 -2.94 7.01
C ASN A 54 -22.80 -2.59 6.22
N ALA A 55 -23.92 -2.48 6.93
CA ALA A 55 -25.17 -2.03 6.34
C ALA A 55 -25.18 -0.49 6.21
N ASN A 56 -25.90 0.01 5.21
CA ASN A 56 -26.19 1.43 5.03
C ASN A 56 -24.94 2.35 5.06
N LEU A 57 -23.95 2.01 4.22
CA LEU A 57 -22.71 2.80 4.08
C LEU A 57 -22.96 4.29 3.77
N GLN A 58 -24.06 4.61 3.08
CA GLN A 58 -24.53 5.99 2.87
C GLN A 58 -24.69 6.76 4.17
N ALA A 59 -25.45 6.20 5.11
CA ALA A 59 -25.71 6.86 6.39
C ALA A 59 -24.46 6.93 7.26
N LEU A 60 -23.53 5.98 7.11
CA LEU A 60 -22.26 5.99 7.84
C LEU A 60 -21.28 7.06 7.32
N ALA A 61 -21.44 7.51 6.07
CA ALA A 61 -20.64 8.60 5.47
C ALA A 61 -19.13 8.50 5.78
N LEU A 62 -18.58 7.29 5.71
CA LEU A 62 -17.21 6.97 6.08
C LEU A 62 -16.23 7.63 5.09
N GLU A 63 -15.20 8.27 5.61
CA GLU A 63 -14.14 8.91 4.81
C GLU A 63 -12.89 8.04 4.74
N GLN A 64 -12.49 7.48 5.88
CA GLN A 64 -11.33 6.60 5.97
C GLN A 64 -11.54 5.54 7.05
N VAL A 65 -11.32 4.27 6.70
CA VAL A 65 -11.37 3.16 7.65
C VAL A 65 -10.14 2.26 7.52
N ARG A 66 -9.42 2.10 8.63
CA ARG A 66 -8.35 1.12 8.81
C ARG A 66 -8.69 0.27 10.02
N TYR A 67 -8.74 -1.04 9.82
CA TYR A 67 -8.88 -2.00 10.91
C TYR A 67 -7.51 -2.30 11.52
N GLU A 68 -7.49 -2.54 12.82
CA GLU A 68 -6.28 -3.03 13.48
C GLU A 68 -6.06 -4.50 13.10
N LYS A 69 -5.04 -4.75 12.28
CA LYS A 69 -4.67 -6.10 11.84
C LYS A 69 -3.19 -6.20 11.51
N PRO A 70 -2.58 -7.39 11.63
CA PRO A 70 -1.21 -7.61 11.18
C PRO A 70 -1.11 -7.37 9.67
N LEU A 71 -0.04 -6.68 9.26
CA LEU A 71 0.22 -6.41 7.85
C LEU A 71 1.12 -7.49 7.24
N PRO A 72 0.87 -7.89 5.98
CA PRO A 72 1.75 -8.80 5.26
C PRO A 72 3.13 -8.17 5.02
N LEU A 73 4.16 -8.90 5.41
CA LEU A 73 5.55 -8.59 5.06
C LEU A 73 5.71 -8.67 3.54
N GLN A 74 6.27 -7.61 2.94
CA GLN A 74 6.60 -7.52 1.52
C GLN A 74 8.07 -7.77 1.25
N ALA A 75 8.94 -7.30 2.15
CA ALA A 75 10.38 -7.51 2.07
C ALA A 75 11.00 -7.38 3.47
N LEU A 76 12.02 -8.18 3.75
CA LEU A 76 12.95 -7.98 4.87
C LEU A 76 14.36 -7.90 4.29
N MET A 77 14.98 -6.73 4.39
CA MET A 77 16.31 -6.48 3.83
C MET A 77 17.31 -6.22 4.93
N ALA A 78 18.48 -6.84 4.87
CA ALA A 78 19.58 -6.65 5.80
C ALA A 78 20.67 -5.79 5.20
N TYR A 79 20.94 -4.65 5.83
CA TYR A 79 21.96 -3.69 5.41
C TYR A 79 23.17 -3.78 6.32
N PRO A 80 24.35 -4.15 5.81
CA PRO A 80 25.59 -4.06 6.58
C PRO A 80 26.02 -2.60 6.72
N ALA A 81 26.97 -2.33 7.61
CA ALA A 81 27.62 -1.02 7.68
C ALA A 81 28.35 -0.65 6.37
N THR A 82 28.89 -1.65 5.67
CA THR A 82 29.53 -1.49 4.36
C THR A 82 29.22 -2.68 3.46
N GLY A 83 29.02 -2.44 2.16
CA GLY A 83 28.73 -3.48 1.18
C GLY A 83 27.25 -3.57 0.80
N ALA A 84 26.88 -4.68 0.15
CA ALA A 84 25.56 -4.87 -0.43
C ALA A 84 24.53 -5.42 0.58
N ALA A 85 23.27 -5.05 0.41
CA ALA A 85 22.19 -5.57 1.24
C ALA A 85 21.73 -6.96 0.81
N SER A 86 21.28 -7.76 1.77
CA SER A 86 20.79 -9.13 1.55
C SER A 86 19.29 -9.21 1.75
N ASP A 87 18.59 -9.95 0.88
CA ASP A 87 17.16 -10.22 1.01
C ASP A 87 16.96 -11.42 1.96
N LEU A 88 16.33 -11.17 3.11
CA LEU A 88 16.04 -12.16 4.15
C LEU A 88 14.56 -12.54 4.17
N THR A 89 13.75 -12.08 3.21
CA THR A 89 12.28 -12.23 3.25
C THR A 89 11.85 -13.69 3.38
N SER A 90 12.52 -14.60 2.68
CA SER A 90 12.23 -16.04 2.72
C SER A 90 12.71 -16.75 4.00
N GLN A 91 13.44 -16.06 4.87
CA GLN A 91 13.95 -16.58 6.14
C GLN A 91 13.04 -16.20 7.32
N VAL A 92 11.95 -15.48 7.06
CA VAL A 92 10.89 -15.19 8.03
C VAL A 92 9.80 -16.25 7.90
N ASP A 93 9.49 -16.92 9.01
CA ASP A 93 8.41 -17.90 9.03
C ASP A 93 7.01 -17.27 9.15
N ALA A 94 5.97 -18.09 9.09
CA ALA A 94 4.58 -17.64 9.19
C ALA A 94 4.22 -16.98 10.54
N THR A 95 5.05 -17.16 11.56
CA THR A 95 4.87 -16.53 12.88
C THR A 95 5.60 -15.20 13.01
N GLY A 96 6.36 -14.80 11.97
CA GLY A 96 7.21 -13.61 11.95
C GLY A 96 8.61 -13.84 12.52
N GLN A 97 8.99 -15.08 12.85
CA GLN A 97 10.31 -15.37 13.40
C GLN A 97 11.36 -15.41 12.29
N LEU A 98 12.45 -14.66 12.47
CA LEU A 98 13.59 -14.67 11.54
C LEU A 98 14.57 -15.80 11.91
N SER A 99 14.86 -16.67 10.95
CA SER A 99 15.88 -17.72 11.05
C SER A 99 17.13 -17.34 10.27
N TRP A 100 17.85 -16.32 10.76
CA TRP A 100 19.08 -15.84 10.13
C TRP A 100 20.12 -15.48 11.19
N PRO A 101 21.25 -16.22 11.29
CA PRO A 101 22.36 -15.81 12.12
C PRO A 101 23.09 -14.66 11.44
N ALA A 102 23.13 -13.48 12.08
CA ALA A 102 23.78 -12.32 11.50
C ALA A 102 25.29 -12.58 11.32
N PRO A 103 25.86 -12.39 10.12
CA PRO A 103 27.31 -12.43 9.94
C PRO A 103 28.01 -11.34 10.77
N ALA A 104 29.33 -11.46 10.94
CA ALA A 104 30.13 -10.48 11.66
C ALA A 104 29.86 -9.04 11.19
N GLY A 105 29.73 -8.11 12.13
CA GLY A 105 29.40 -6.70 11.88
C GLY A 105 28.06 -6.26 12.48
N THR A 106 27.66 -5.02 12.20
CA THR A 106 26.35 -4.48 12.59
C THR A 106 25.45 -4.45 11.38
N TRP A 107 24.23 -4.98 11.52
CA TRP A 107 23.23 -5.02 10.47
C TRP A 107 21.99 -4.22 10.87
N THR A 108 21.54 -3.36 9.97
CA THR A 108 20.22 -2.72 10.08
C THR A 108 19.25 -3.45 9.16
N LEU A 109 18.22 -4.05 9.74
CA LEU A 109 17.15 -4.70 8.99
C LEU A 109 16.06 -3.69 8.69
N TYR A 110 15.52 -3.70 7.47
CA TYR A 110 14.31 -2.98 7.08
C TYR A 110 13.23 -3.98 6.68
N ALA A 111 12.18 -4.05 7.49
CA ALA A 111 10.97 -4.82 7.21
C ALA A 111 9.92 -3.90 6.58
N ILE A 112 9.48 -4.21 5.36
CA ILE A 112 8.48 -3.47 4.61
C ILE A 112 7.16 -4.20 4.68
N PHE A 113 6.11 -3.51 5.07
CA PHE A 113 4.77 -4.03 5.22
C PHE A 113 3.81 -3.25 4.33
N GLN A 114 2.83 -3.96 3.77
CA GLN A 114 1.78 -3.35 2.96
C GLN A 114 0.48 -3.36 3.73
N GLY A 115 -0.13 -2.20 3.90
CA GLY A 115 -1.45 -2.09 4.50
C GLY A 115 -2.45 -1.43 3.56
N TRP A 116 -3.72 -1.50 3.96
CA TRP A 116 -4.78 -0.83 3.21
C TRP A 116 -4.82 0.63 3.61
N HIS A 117 -4.85 1.53 2.63
CA HIS A 117 -4.87 2.95 2.93
C HIS A 117 -6.20 3.36 3.57
N GLY A 118 -7.29 2.69 3.21
CA GLY A 118 -8.58 2.81 3.89
C GLY A 118 -9.43 4.00 3.44
N LYS A 119 -8.94 4.86 2.53
CA LYS A 119 -9.74 5.92 1.91
C LYS A 119 -10.98 5.31 1.28
N GLN A 120 -12.13 5.89 1.57
CA GLN A 120 -13.40 5.52 0.95
C GLN A 120 -13.69 6.43 -0.25
N VAL A 121 -14.55 5.97 -1.17
CA VAL A 121 -15.06 6.78 -2.27
C VAL A 121 -15.86 7.96 -1.70
N GLU A 122 -15.45 9.17 -2.06
CA GLU A 122 -16.11 10.39 -1.61
C GLU A 122 -17.51 10.54 -2.19
N ARG A 123 -18.48 10.96 -1.36
CA ARG A 123 -19.83 11.36 -1.80
C ARG A 123 -20.46 10.34 -2.76
N ALA A 124 -20.21 9.05 -2.50
CA ALA A 124 -20.63 7.98 -3.39
C ALA A 124 -22.17 7.98 -3.57
N GLY A 125 -22.60 7.85 -4.83
CA GLY A 125 -24.01 7.58 -5.11
C GLY A 125 -24.42 6.19 -4.58
N PRO A 126 -25.73 5.94 -4.40
CA PRO A 126 -26.23 4.69 -3.83
C PRO A 126 -25.66 3.44 -4.51
N GLY A 127 -24.95 2.61 -3.74
CA GLY A 127 -24.32 1.37 -4.21
C GLY A 127 -22.92 1.55 -4.80
N GLY A 128 -22.35 2.75 -4.71
CA GLY A 128 -20.96 3.07 -5.07
C GLY A 128 -20.04 3.27 -3.86
N GLU A 129 -20.54 3.08 -2.64
CA GLU A 129 -19.78 3.23 -1.41
C GLU A 129 -18.74 2.11 -1.25
N GLY A 130 -17.62 2.43 -0.60
CA GLY A 130 -16.58 1.47 -0.27
C GLY A 130 -15.18 2.02 -0.50
N ASP A 131 -14.21 1.11 -0.49
CA ASP A 131 -12.79 1.46 -0.59
C ASP A 131 -12.44 2.13 -1.94
N GLY A 132 -11.61 3.15 -1.88
CA GLY A 132 -10.99 3.75 -3.07
C GLY A 132 -10.06 2.75 -3.77
N VAL A 133 -10.05 2.78 -5.10
CA VAL A 133 -9.33 1.81 -5.94
C VAL A 133 -7.81 1.99 -5.87
N ASP A 134 -7.06 0.90 -6.01
CA ASP A 134 -5.62 0.92 -6.26
C ASP A 134 -5.36 1.44 -7.68
N HIS A 135 -5.14 2.75 -7.77
CA HIS A 135 -4.84 3.47 -9.01
C HIS A 135 -3.57 3.00 -9.73
N PHE A 136 -2.77 2.11 -9.13
CA PHE A 136 -1.56 1.56 -9.73
C PHE A 136 -1.77 0.15 -10.29
N SER A 137 -2.97 -0.42 -10.14
CA SER A 137 -3.30 -1.79 -10.51
C SER A 137 -4.31 -1.82 -11.65
N LYS A 138 -3.87 -2.27 -12.83
CA LYS A 138 -4.74 -2.45 -14.00
C LYS A 138 -5.90 -3.38 -13.69
N ALA A 139 -5.64 -4.47 -12.97
CA ALA A 139 -6.69 -5.40 -12.56
C ALA A 139 -7.74 -4.72 -11.69
N ALA A 140 -7.33 -3.88 -10.72
CA ALA A 140 -8.26 -3.15 -9.87
C ALA A 140 -9.12 -2.16 -10.69
N THR A 141 -8.51 -1.44 -11.63
CA THR A 141 -9.20 -0.54 -12.57
C THR A 141 -10.21 -1.31 -13.43
N GLU A 142 -9.81 -2.43 -14.04
CA GLU A 142 -10.72 -3.28 -14.83
C GLU A 142 -11.87 -3.82 -13.97
N HIS A 143 -11.58 -4.22 -12.73
CA HIS A 143 -12.57 -4.71 -11.78
C HIS A 143 -13.63 -3.63 -11.47
N TYR A 144 -13.18 -2.40 -11.28
CA TYR A 144 -14.05 -1.24 -11.11
C TYR A 144 -14.90 -0.99 -12.36
N LEU A 145 -14.29 -0.92 -13.54
CA LEU A 145 -14.96 -0.60 -14.80
C LEU A 145 -15.99 -1.66 -15.23
N ARG A 146 -15.77 -2.94 -14.89
CA ARG A 146 -16.74 -4.02 -15.19
C ARG A 146 -18.15 -3.76 -14.66
N ARG A 147 -18.31 -2.99 -13.58
CA ARG A 147 -19.65 -2.63 -13.08
C ARG A 147 -20.42 -1.78 -14.10
N PHE A 148 -19.74 -0.88 -14.79
CA PHE A 148 -20.32 -0.07 -15.85
C PHE A 148 -20.63 -0.93 -17.08
N ASP A 149 -19.71 -1.79 -17.51
CA ASP A 149 -19.95 -2.74 -18.61
C ASP A 149 -21.20 -3.58 -18.38
N GLN A 150 -21.38 -4.07 -17.14
CA GLN A 150 -22.56 -4.84 -16.74
C GLN A 150 -23.84 -3.99 -16.77
N ALA A 151 -23.79 -2.74 -16.30
CA ALA A 151 -24.95 -1.84 -16.30
C ALA A 151 -25.43 -1.50 -17.73
N PHE A 152 -24.49 -1.38 -18.67
CA PHE A 152 -24.76 -1.09 -20.07
C PHE A 152 -24.97 -2.32 -20.96
N LYS A 153 -24.78 -3.54 -20.42
CA LYS A 153 -24.93 -4.78 -21.19
C LYS A 153 -26.30 -4.87 -21.86
N GLY A 154 -26.31 -5.01 -23.18
CA GLY A 154 -27.54 -5.11 -23.99
C GLY A 154 -28.27 -3.79 -24.22
N ARG A 155 -27.69 -2.64 -23.84
CA ARG A 155 -28.24 -1.29 -24.08
C ARG A 155 -27.52 -0.61 -25.25
N GLU A 156 -28.24 0.22 -25.99
CA GLU A 156 -27.61 1.09 -27.00
C GLU A 156 -26.90 2.26 -26.31
N VAL A 157 -25.58 2.35 -26.46
CA VAL A 157 -24.73 3.37 -25.80
C VAL A 157 -24.18 4.42 -26.77
N LYS A 158 -24.63 4.46 -28.03
CA LYS A 158 -24.09 5.40 -29.04
C LYS A 158 -24.25 6.88 -28.66
N GLY A 159 -25.18 7.20 -27.76
CA GLY A 159 -25.36 8.54 -27.22
C GLY A 159 -24.31 8.97 -26.19
N ILE A 160 -23.56 8.03 -25.59
CA ILE A 160 -22.50 8.33 -24.63
C ILE A 160 -21.22 8.60 -25.40
N ARG A 161 -20.73 9.84 -25.34
CA ARG A 161 -19.60 10.32 -26.14
C ARG A 161 -18.31 10.52 -25.35
N ALA A 162 -18.40 10.51 -24.02
CA ALA A 162 -17.27 10.75 -23.14
C ALA A 162 -17.51 10.08 -21.78
N PHE A 163 -16.41 9.78 -21.10
CA PHE A 163 -16.37 9.48 -19.68
C PHE A 163 -15.57 10.59 -18.99
N PHE A 164 -15.93 10.88 -17.75
CA PHE A 164 -15.29 11.91 -16.95
C PHE A 164 -14.63 11.25 -15.74
N ASN A 165 -13.38 11.62 -15.48
CA ASN A 165 -12.68 11.34 -14.23
C ASN A 165 -12.53 12.68 -13.51
N ASP A 166 -13.06 12.77 -12.29
CA ASP A 166 -12.97 13.98 -11.49
C ASP A 166 -11.55 14.19 -10.94
N SER A 167 -11.30 15.28 -10.21
CA SER A 167 -10.05 15.44 -9.47
C SER A 167 -9.83 14.26 -8.51
N CYS A 168 -8.57 13.85 -8.38
CA CYS A 168 -8.18 12.66 -7.63
C CYS A 168 -7.74 13.05 -6.22
N GLU A 169 -8.64 12.96 -5.25
CA GLU A 169 -8.39 13.31 -3.84
C GLU A 169 -7.97 12.08 -3.04
N VAL A 170 -6.66 11.78 -3.01
CA VAL A 170 -6.08 10.66 -2.24
C VAL A 170 -5.13 11.12 -1.12
N ASP A 171 -4.94 12.43 -1.00
CA ASP A 171 -4.06 13.14 -0.06
C ASP A 171 -4.80 13.83 1.09
N ASP A 172 -6.13 13.93 1.01
CA ASP A 172 -7.00 14.51 2.04
C ASP A 172 -7.30 13.56 3.23
N ALA A 173 -6.71 12.37 3.22
CA ALA A 173 -6.83 11.34 4.24
C ALA A 173 -5.52 11.13 5.00
N GLN A 174 -5.55 10.41 6.13
CA GLN A 174 -4.35 10.18 6.91
C GLN A 174 -3.38 9.21 6.20
N GLY A 175 -2.23 9.75 5.81
CA GLY A 175 -1.16 9.02 5.13
C GLY A 175 -1.35 8.93 3.62
N GLU A 176 -0.38 8.35 2.93
CA GLU A 176 -0.32 8.36 1.47
C GLU A 176 -0.80 7.05 0.85
N ALA A 177 -1.68 7.10 -0.15
CA ALA A 177 -2.07 5.95 -0.96
C ALA A 177 -1.03 5.69 -2.06
N ASN A 178 0.22 5.48 -1.67
CA ASN A 178 1.40 5.52 -2.55
C ASN A 178 2.08 4.17 -2.73
N TRP A 179 1.38 3.05 -2.49
CA TRP A 179 1.97 1.72 -2.61
C TRP A 179 1.06 0.77 -3.39
N THR A 180 1.65 -0.26 -3.99
CA THR A 180 0.94 -1.35 -4.68
C THR A 180 1.78 -2.64 -4.63
N PRO A 181 1.20 -3.85 -4.74
CA PRO A 181 1.97 -5.10 -4.67
C PRO A 181 2.99 -5.22 -5.80
N LEU A 182 2.75 -4.53 -6.92
CA LEU A 182 3.64 -4.55 -8.08
C LEU A 182 4.81 -3.59 -7.96
N LEU A 183 4.89 -2.76 -6.91
CA LEU A 183 5.81 -1.62 -6.88
C LEU A 183 7.27 -2.02 -7.06
N PHE A 184 7.78 -3.01 -6.33
CA PHE A 184 9.19 -3.43 -6.46
C PHE A 184 9.51 -3.90 -7.89
N SER A 185 8.64 -4.71 -8.48
CA SER A 185 8.82 -5.20 -9.85
C SER A 185 8.69 -4.06 -10.88
N GLY A 186 7.74 -3.15 -10.67
CA GLY A 186 7.47 -2.01 -11.53
C GLY A 186 8.60 -1.00 -11.51
N PHE A 187 9.16 -0.74 -10.32
CA PHE A 187 10.32 0.12 -10.12
C PHE A 187 11.54 -0.46 -10.83
N ARG A 188 11.87 -1.74 -10.58
CA ARG A 188 13.06 -2.37 -11.17
C ARG A 188 13.02 -2.37 -12.70
N ARG A 189 11.86 -2.65 -13.29
CA ARG A 189 11.66 -2.60 -14.74
C ARG A 189 11.95 -1.22 -15.33
N ARG A 190 11.58 -0.16 -14.61
CA ARG A 190 11.58 1.23 -15.10
C ARG A 190 12.85 2.00 -14.79
N ARG A 191 13.47 1.72 -13.65
CA ARG A 191 14.64 2.44 -13.14
C ARG A 191 15.94 1.66 -13.33
N GLY A 192 15.85 0.35 -13.62
CA GLY A 192 17.01 -0.49 -13.92
C GLY A 192 17.75 -1.04 -12.69
N TYR A 193 17.27 -0.77 -11.48
CA TYR A 193 17.84 -1.27 -10.24
C TYR A 193 16.77 -1.69 -9.22
N ASP A 194 17.16 -2.46 -8.21
CA ASP A 194 16.23 -2.98 -7.21
C ASP A 194 16.04 -2.01 -6.05
N LEU A 195 14.84 -1.42 -5.91
CA LEU A 195 14.51 -0.52 -4.81
C LEU A 195 14.74 -1.14 -3.42
N ARG A 196 14.64 -2.47 -3.30
CA ARG A 196 14.90 -3.18 -2.04
C ARG A 196 16.34 -3.04 -1.55
N GLN A 197 17.28 -2.69 -2.44
CA GLN A 197 18.68 -2.42 -2.09
C GLN A 197 18.90 -0.98 -1.60
N HIS A 198 17.86 -0.12 -1.63
CA HIS A 198 17.93 1.31 -1.32
C HIS A 198 16.79 1.77 -0.40
N LEU A 199 16.28 0.87 0.46
CA LEU A 199 15.20 1.21 1.40
C LEU A 199 15.58 2.32 2.40
N PRO A 200 16.81 2.39 2.96
CA PRO A 200 17.22 3.54 3.75
C PRO A 200 17.02 4.85 3.02
N ALA A 201 17.36 4.90 1.73
CA ALA A 201 17.21 6.09 0.90
C ALA A 201 15.73 6.46 0.67
N LEU A 202 14.88 5.46 0.42
CA LEU A 202 13.42 5.65 0.28
C LEU A 202 12.81 6.33 1.52
N PHE A 203 13.29 5.99 2.71
CA PHE A 203 12.81 6.52 3.99
C PHE A 203 13.64 7.69 4.55
N ALA A 204 14.49 8.32 3.73
CA ALA A 204 15.33 9.46 4.10
C ALA A 204 16.29 9.17 5.28
N LYS A 205 16.88 7.97 5.29
CA LYS A 205 17.85 7.48 6.28
C LYS A 205 19.24 7.23 5.69
N ALA A 206 19.44 7.45 4.39
CA ALA A 206 20.75 7.42 3.75
C ALA A 206 21.35 8.84 3.62
N GLU A 207 22.40 8.98 2.82
CA GLU A 207 22.99 10.27 2.48
C GLU A 207 22.04 11.13 1.63
N ALA A 208 22.18 12.46 1.72
CA ALA A 208 21.23 13.40 1.14
C ALA A 208 21.03 13.22 -0.38
N ASP A 209 22.11 13.03 -1.15
CA ASP A 209 22.04 12.81 -2.60
C ASP A 209 21.30 11.51 -2.94
N GLU A 210 21.63 10.40 -2.26
CA GLU A 210 21.00 9.11 -2.48
C GLU A 210 19.51 9.15 -2.13
N ASN A 211 19.16 9.76 -0.97
CA ASN A 211 17.77 9.98 -0.56
C ASN A 211 16.99 10.72 -1.65
N GLN A 212 17.55 11.79 -2.21
CA GLN A 212 16.87 12.61 -3.21
C GLN A 212 16.65 11.81 -4.50
N ARG A 213 17.67 11.12 -4.98
CA ARG A 213 17.61 10.35 -6.24
C ARG A 213 16.63 9.19 -6.13
N VAL A 214 16.74 8.35 -5.10
CA VAL A 214 15.87 7.18 -4.92
C VAL A 214 14.41 7.60 -4.71
N ARG A 215 14.14 8.66 -3.94
CA ARG A 215 12.77 9.17 -3.76
C ARG A 215 12.19 9.80 -5.02
N THR A 216 13.02 10.39 -5.88
CA THR A 216 12.59 10.91 -7.18
C THR A 216 12.18 9.76 -8.09
N ASP A 217 13.04 8.76 -8.24
CA ASP A 217 12.77 7.55 -9.03
C ASP A 217 11.51 6.81 -8.54
N TYR A 218 11.30 6.77 -7.22
CA TYR A 218 10.11 6.18 -6.62
C TYR A 218 8.84 6.94 -7.00
N ARG A 219 8.85 8.27 -6.88
CA ARG A 219 7.70 9.11 -7.22
C ARG A 219 7.39 9.06 -8.71
N GLU A 220 8.42 9.05 -9.56
CA GLU A 220 8.26 8.88 -11.00
C GLU A 220 7.65 7.51 -11.34
N THR A 221 8.12 6.44 -10.69
CA THR A 221 7.51 5.10 -10.83
C THR A 221 6.03 5.10 -10.45
N ILE A 222 5.66 5.78 -9.36
CA ILE A 222 4.26 5.92 -8.93
C ILE A 222 3.43 6.67 -9.98
N ALA A 223 3.97 7.77 -10.53
CA ALA A 223 3.30 8.55 -11.57
C ALA A 223 3.08 7.72 -12.85
N GLU A 224 4.10 6.97 -13.30
CA GLU A 224 4.01 6.11 -14.49
C GLU A 224 3.06 4.94 -14.27
N LEU A 225 3.09 4.30 -13.08
CA LEU A 225 2.13 3.24 -12.76
C LEU A 225 0.69 3.74 -12.78
N ARG A 226 0.43 4.96 -12.29
CA ARG A 226 -0.90 5.56 -12.37
C ARG A 226 -1.31 5.85 -13.81
N LEU A 227 -0.42 6.45 -14.61
CA LEU A 227 -0.65 6.77 -16.02
C LEU A 227 -0.96 5.52 -16.85
N GLU A 228 -0.24 4.41 -16.62
CA GLU A 228 -0.42 3.20 -17.41
C GLU A 228 -1.62 2.35 -17.01
N ASN A 229 -2.04 2.41 -15.73
CA ASN A 229 -2.99 1.45 -15.17
C ASN A 229 -4.36 2.04 -14.83
N TYR A 230 -4.51 3.37 -14.80
CA TYR A 230 -5.75 4.02 -14.38
C TYR A 230 -6.27 5.08 -15.34
N THR A 231 -5.39 5.79 -16.08
CA THR A 231 -5.80 6.83 -17.03
C THR A 231 -5.96 6.32 -18.46
#